data_AF-A0A944B0R1-F1
#
_entry.id   AF-A0A944B0R1-F1
#
_cell.length_a   1.000
_cell.length_b   1.000
_cell.length_c   1.000
_cell.angle_alpha   90.00
_cell.angle_beta   90.00
_cell.angle_gamma   90.00
#
_symmetry.space_group_name_H-M   'P 1'
#
loop_
_entity.id
_entity.type
_entity.pdbx_description
1 polymer ?
#
loop_
_entity_poly.entity_id
_entity_poly.type
_entity_poly.pdbx_seq_one_letter_code
_entity_poly.pdbx_strand_id
1 'polypeptide(L)'
;MTATKKTPIILNKGQMSQNKDMYSRWGIKIPLVFSFVNTFVITLFGIIGTFFAQWFISFIDSVELPSIMYFWKENLKYLLGANIIFYIFMFILGMILFYSCLLMWNGHRTGVNLYAIGKSATLLLPILFFSLRGVAIGDIMIGVLFIAYYYLYMFRHLMTSPSQKTD
;
A
#
# COMPACT_ATOMS: atom_id res chain seq x y z
N MET A 1 -43.80 -0.15 -20.38
CA MET A 1 -42.67 0.79 -20.33
C MET A 1 -42.18 0.87 -18.89
N THR A 2 -41.09 0.18 -18.57
CA THR A 2 -40.48 0.11 -17.25
C THR A 2 -39.62 1.35 -17.03
N ALA A 3 -40.05 2.25 -16.14
CA ALA A 3 -39.31 3.46 -15.81
C ALA A 3 -38.08 3.10 -14.95
N THR A 4 -36.89 3.21 -15.54
CA THR A 4 -35.61 3.11 -14.83
C THR A 4 -35.50 4.31 -13.88
N LYS A 5 -35.67 4.06 -12.58
CA LYS A 5 -35.50 5.06 -11.52
C LYS A 5 -34.03 5.51 -11.51
N LYS A 6 -33.74 6.65 -12.15
CA LYS A 6 -32.43 7.32 -12.06
C LYS A 6 -32.19 7.69 -10.60
N THR A 7 -31.24 7.00 -9.96
CA THR A 7 -30.78 7.34 -8.61
C THR A 7 -30.31 8.79 -8.61
N PRO A 8 -30.85 9.67 -7.74
CA PRO A 8 -30.52 11.08 -7.80
C PRO A 8 -29.07 11.31 -7.39
N ILE A 9 -28.32 12.00 -8.25
CA ILE A 9 -26.90 12.38 -8.12
C ILE A 9 -26.60 13.10 -6.79
N ILE A 10 -27.61 13.67 -6.15
CA ILE A 10 -27.53 14.43 -4.91
C ILE A 10 -27.25 13.51 -3.69
N LEU A 11 -27.74 12.26 -3.69
CA LEU A 11 -27.49 11.33 -2.57
C LEU A 11 -26.01 10.92 -2.48
N ASN A 12 -25.33 10.83 -3.63
CA ASN A 12 -23.93 10.41 -3.70
C ASN A 12 -22.97 11.51 -3.20
N LYS A 13 -23.30 12.79 -3.43
CA LYS A 13 -22.51 13.93 -2.92
C LYS A 13 -22.49 14.00 -1.39
N GLY A 14 -23.60 13.70 -0.72
CA GLY A 14 -23.68 13.72 0.75
C GLY A 14 -22.82 12.63 1.42
N GLN A 15 -22.85 11.41 0.88
CA GLN A 15 -22.00 10.31 1.36
C GLN A 15 -20.51 10.55 1.07
N MET A 16 -20.17 11.18 -0.06
CA MET A 16 -18.79 11.55 -0.41
C MET A 16 -18.24 12.65 0.52
N SER A 17 -19.07 13.64 0.87
CA SER A 17 -18.70 14.70 1.84
C SER A 17 -18.45 14.14 3.25
N GLN A 18 -19.36 13.30 3.78
CA GLN A 18 -19.17 12.67 5.10
C GLN A 18 -17.96 11.73 5.15
N ASN A 19 -17.62 11.08 4.03
CA ASN A 19 -16.43 10.23 3.95
C ASN A 19 -15.13 11.03 3.85
N LYS A 20 -15.15 12.23 3.26
CA LYS A 20 -13.97 13.12 3.22
C LYS A 20 -13.60 13.62 4.61
N ASP A 21 -14.61 13.88 5.45
CA ASP A 21 -14.42 14.22 6.86
C ASP A 21 -13.86 13.04 7.69
N MET A 22 -14.08 11.80 7.26
CA MET A 22 -13.59 10.58 7.91
C MET A 22 -12.05 10.58 8.03
N TYR A 23 -11.36 10.95 6.95
CA TYR A 23 -9.89 10.98 6.87
C TYR A 23 -9.29 12.34 7.19
N SER A 24 -10.11 13.33 7.58
CA SER A 24 -9.64 14.66 7.98
C SER A 24 -8.99 14.64 9.38
N ARG A 25 -9.37 13.69 10.24
CA ARG A 25 -8.86 13.58 11.61
C ARG A 25 -7.40 13.12 11.65
N TRP A 26 -6.59 13.80 12.45
CA TRP A 26 -5.15 13.53 12.61
C TRP A 26 -4.81 12.08 12.93
N GLY A 27 -5.68 11.37 13.67
CA GLY A 27 -5.50 9.96 14.00
C GLY A 27 -5.43 9.02 12.80
N ILE A 28 -5.92 9.41 11.62
CA ILE A 28 -5.82 8.60 10.39
C ILE A 28 -4.84 9.16 9.39
N LYS A 29 -4.71 10.49 9.35
CA LYS A 29 -3.73 11.12 8.47
C LYS A 29 -2.33 10.60 8.73
N ILE A 30 -1.95 10.41 9.99
CA ILE A 30 -0.62 9.92 10.35
C ILE A 30 -0.36 8.51 9.75
N PRO A 31 -1.17 7.47 10.04
CA PRO A 31 -1.04 6.17 9.37
C PRO A 31 -1.07 6.26 7.85
N LEU A 32 -1.94 7.11 7.29
CA LEU A 32 -2.10 7.25 5.84
C LEU A 32 -0.86 7.87 5.18
N VAL A 33 -0.21 8.83 5.84
CA VAL A 33 1.08 9.37 5.40
C VAL A 33 2.15 8.29 5.44
N PHE A 34 2.22 7.48 6.50
CA PHE A 34 3.15 6.34 6.53
C PHE A 34 2.87 5.33 5.42
N SER A 35 1.59 5.05 5.11
CA SER A 35 1.20 4.23 3.97
C SER A 35 1.67 4.85 2.65
N PHE A 36 1.56 6.17 2.47
CA PHE A 36 2.10 6.88 1.29
C PHE A 36 3.62 6.73 1.17
N VAL A 37 4.36 6.94 2.26
CA VAL A 37 5.82 6.77 2.23
C VAL A 37 6.20 5.32 1.92
N ASN A 38 5.54 4.35 2.54
CA ASN A 38 5.83 2.93 2.28
C ASN A 38 5.55 2.55 0.82
N THR A 39 4.43 3.02 0.27
CA THR A 39 4.07 2.75 -1.13
C THR A 39 4.99 3.43 -2.11
N PHE A 40 5.44 4.65 -1.80
CA PHE A 40 6.48 5.33 -2.56
C PHE A 40 7.80 4.54 -2.57
N VAL A 41 8.24 4.03 -1.41
CA VAL A 41 9.44 3.18 -1.31
C VAL A 41 9.29 1.90 -2.13
N ILE A 42 8.14 1.23 -2.08
CA ILE A 42 7.86 0.03 -2.89
C ILE A 42 7.96 0.35 -4.39
N THR A 43 7.35 1.45 -4.83
CA THR A 43 7.40 1.89 -6.23
C THR A 43 8.83 2.20 -6.67
N LEU A 44 9.58 2.96 -5.86
CA LEU A 44 10.99 3.26 -6.13
C LEU A 44 11.83 1.99 -6.21
N PHE A 45 11.62 1.04 -5.29
CA PHE A 45 12.31 -0.24 -5.31
C PHE A 45 12.03 -1.02 -6.60
N GLY A 46 10.78 -1.04 -7.08
CA GLY A 46 10.44 -1.61 -8.38
C GLY A 46 11.13 -0.92 -9.55
N ILE A 47 11.19 0.42 -9.58
CA ILE A 47 11.90 1.17 -10.63
C ILE A 47 13.40 0.89 -10.60
N ILE A 48 14.01 1.04 -9.43
CA ILE A 48 15.46 0.84 -9.22
C ILE A 48 15.85 -0.58 -9.60
N GLY A 49 15.10 -1.58 -9.13
CA GLY A 49 15.37 -2.97 -9.46
C GLY A 49 15.22 -3.28 -10.95
N THR A 50 14.25 -2.66 -11.63
CA THR A 50 14.02 -2.89 -13.07
C THR A 50 15.14 -2.32 -13.94
N PHE A 51 15.58 -1.09 -13.68
CA PHE A 51 16.51 -0.38 -14.57
C PHE A 51 17.96 -0.34 -14.08
N PHE A 52 18.18 -0.41 -12.76
CA PHE A 52 19.47 -0.11 -12.15
C PHE A 52 20.04 -1.24 -11.26
N ALA A 53 19.37 -2.38 -11.12
CA ALA A 53 19.82 -3.47 -10.24
C ALA A 53 21.27 -3.90 -10.48
N GLN A 54 21.66 -4.12 -11.75
CA GLN A 54 23.01 -4.55 -12.12
C GLN A 54 24.08 -3.50 -11.78
N TRP A 55 23.75 -2.22 -11.98
CA TRP A 55 24.63 -1.13 -11.60
C TRP A 55 24.83 -1.08 -10.08
N PHE A 56 23.76 -1.24 -9.30
CA PHE A 56 23.85 -1.28 -7.85
C PHE A 56 24.63 -2.50 -7.34
N ILE A 57 24.43 -3.69 -7.91
CA ILE A 57 25.20 -4.88 -7.54
C ILE A 57 26.69 -4.66 -7.79
N SER A 58 27.05 -4.14 -8.96
CA SER A 58 28.44 -3.84 -9.31
C SER A 58 29.07 -2.80 -8.38
N PHE A 59 28.30 -1.77 -8.00
CA PHE A 59 28.73 -0.77 -7.02
C PHE A 59 28.92 -1.37 -5.63
N ILE A 60 28.01 -2.23 -5.19
CA ILE A 60 28.14 -2.91 -3.89
C ILE A 60 29.39 -3.79 -3.87
N ASP A 61 29.70 -4.46 -4.99
CA ASP A 61 30.89 -5.30 -5.12
C ASP A 61 32.20 -4.53 -5.09
N SER A 62 32.23 -3.31 -5.60
CA SER A 62 33.43 -2.47 -5.58
C SER A 62 33.74 -1.83 -4.22
N VAL A 63 32.79 -1.84 -3.27
CA VAL A 63 32.98 -1.25 -1.94
C VAL A 63 33.44 -2.34 -0.94
N GLU A 64 34.62 -2.14 -0.36
CA GLU A 64 35.09 -2.89 0.80
C GLU A 64 34.40 -2.36 2.06
N LEU A 65 33.55 -3.19 2.67
CA LEU A 65 32.83 -2.85 3.90
C LEU A 65 33.46 -3.56 5.10
N PRO A 66 33.38 -3.01 6.32
CA PRO A 66 33.81 -3.69 7.53
C PRO A 66 33.09 -5.03 7.71
N SER A 67 33.74 -6.00 8.38
CA SER A 67 33.22 -7.37 8.63
C SER A 67 31.77 -7.39 9.12
N ILE A 68 31.39 -6.44 9.98
CA ILE A 68 30.05 -6.34 10.57
C ILE A 68 28.94 -6.01 9.55
N MET A 69 29.30 -5.42 8.40
CA MET A 69 28.37 -5.04 7.35
C MET A 69 28.26 -6.07 6.22
N TYR A 70 29.11 -7.11 6.19
CA TYR A 70 29.05 -8.15 5.15
C TYR A 70 27.70 -8.87 5.11
N PHE A 71 27.10 -9.15 6.26
CA PHE A 71 25.78 -9.77 6.31
C PHE A 71 24.72 -8.93 5.58
N TRP A 72 24.74 -7.62 5.79
CA TRP A 72 23.82 -6.68 5.13
C TRP A 72 24.14 -6.52 3.65
N LYS A 73 25.42 -6.50 3.29
CA LYS A 73 25.90 -6.48 1.90
C LYS A 73 25.35 -7.67 1.11
N GLU A 74 25.54 -8.90 1.62
CA GLU A 74 25.09 -10.12 0.95
C GLU A 74 23.56 -10.20 0.84
N ASN A 75 22.82 -9.79 1.88
CA ASN A 75 21.35 -9.72 1.80
C ASN A 75 20.88 -8.70 0.75
N LEU A 76 21.52 -7.55 0.65
CA LEU A 76 21.18 -6.53 -0.33
C LEU A 76 21.45 -7.02 -1.75
N LYS A 77 22.59 -7.69 -1.98
CA LYS A 77 22.90 -8.33 -3.26
C LYS A 77 21.92 -9.43 -3.63
N TYR A 78 21.52 -10.26 -2.67
CA TYR A 78 20.53 -11.30 -2.89
C TYR A 78 19.17 -10.72 -3.31
N LEU A 79 18.71 -9.67 -2.61
CA LEU A 79 17.47 -8.98 -2.97
C LEU A 79 17.56 -8.29 -4.33
N LEU A 80 18.69 -7.63 -4.63
CA LEU A 80 18.93 -6.96 -5.91
C LEU A 80 19.16 -7.95 -7.07
N GLY A 81 19.55 -9.19 -6.77
CA GLY A 81 19.73 -10.29 -7.72
C GLY A 81 18.42 -10.94 -8.18
N ALA A 82 17.25 -10.40 -7.82
CA ALA A 82 15.96 -10.90 -8.29
C ALA A 82 15.85 -10.94 -9.82
N ASN A 83 14.93 -11.79 -10.31
CA ASN A 83 14.49 -11.71 -11.68
C ASN A 83 13.80 -10.35 -11.96
N ILE A 84 14.05 -9.75 -13.13
CA ILE A 84 13.46 -8.46 -13.53
C ILE A 84 11.93 -8.41 -13.39
N ILE A 85 11.26 -9.54 -13.63
CA ILE A 85 9.79 -9.69 -13.52
C ILE A 85 9.31 -9.36 -12.10
N PHE A 86 10.07 -9.71 -11.07
CA PHE A 86 9.74 -9.39 -9.68
C PHE A 86 9.65 -7.87 -9.46
N TYR A 87 10.62 -7.11 -9.99
CA TYR A 87 10.62 -5.65 -9.85
C TYR A 87 9.49 -4.98 -10.62
N ILE A 88 9.15 -5.50 -11.80
CA ILE A 88 8.01 -5.04 -12.57
C ILE A 88 6.72 -5.24 -11.76
N PHE A 89 6.53 -6.41 -11.15
CA PHE A 89 5.37 -6.64 -10.29
C PHE A 89 5.35 -5.74 -9.05
N MET A 90 6.49 -5.54 -8.40
CA MET A 90 6.61 -4.61 -7.26
C MET A 90 6.27 -3.17 -7.66
N PHE A 91 6.72 -2.73 -8.84
CA PHE A 91 6.38 -1.41 -9.37
C PHE A 91 4.87 -1.26 -9.60
N ILE A 92 4.24 -2.23 -10.28
CA ILE A 92 2.80 -2.22 -10.55
C ILE A 92 2.01 -2.22 -9.24
N LEU A 93 2.39 -3.06 -8.27
CA LEU A 93 1.75 -3.10 -6.95
C LEU A 93 1.94 -1.78 -6.20
N GLY A 94 3.13 -1.18 -6.25
CA GLY A 94 3.41 0.14 -5.67
C GLY A 94 2.49 1.21 -6.23
N MET A 95 2.28 1.24 -7.55
CA MET A 95 1.36 2.17 -8.23
C MET A 95 -0.10 1.94 -7.81
N ILE A 96 -0.56 0.68 -7.75
CA ILE A 96 -1.92 0.33 -7.28
C ILE A 96 -2.12 0.79 -5.83
N LEU A 97 -1.13 0.57 -4.97
CA LEU A 97 -1.20 0.96 -3.57
C LEU A 97 -1.15 2.49 -3.39
N PHE A 98 -0.35 3.19 -4.20
CA PHE A 98 -0.32 4.65 -4.22
C PHE A 98 -1.70 5.22 -4.62
N TYR A 99 -2.30 4.66 -5.66
CA TYR A 99 -3.66 5.01 -6.07
C TYR A 99 -4.70 4.69 -4.97
N SER A 100 -4.55 3.56 -4.29
CA SER A 100 -5.40 3.20 -3.14
C SER A 100 -5.31 4.23 -2.02
N CYS A 101 -4.10 4.70 -1.70
CA CYS A 101 -3.88 5.74 -0.70
C CYS A 101 -4.52 7.07 -1.12
N LEU A 102 -4.47 7.45 -2.40
CA LEU A 102 -5.18 8.64 -2.93
C LEU A 102 -6.70 8.50 -2.79
N LEU A 103 -7.25 7.31 -3.07
CA LEU A 103 -8.67 7.03 -2.89
C LEU A 103 -9.08 7.13 -1.41
N MET A 104 -8.27 6.58 -0.51
CA MET A 104 -8.50 6.67 0.94
C MET A 104 -8.41 8.12 1.43
N TRP A 105 -7.41 8.89 0.97
CA TRP A 105 -7.28 10.32 1.28
C TRP A 105 -8.53 11.12 0.87
N ASN A 106 -9.17 10.72 -0.24
CA ASN A 106 -10.41 11.32 -0.73
C ASN A 106 -11.69 10.74 -0.10
N GLY A 107 -11.59 9.80 0.84
CA GLY A 107 -12.77 9.23 1.52
C GLY A 107 -13.35 7.98 0.87
N HIS A 108 -12.81 7.48 -0.24
CA HIS A 108 -13.40 6.35 -0.94
C HIS A 108 -13.10 5.03 -0.23
N ARG A 109 -14.16 4.31 0.15
CA ARG A 109 -14.08 2.96 0.76
C ARG A 109 -13.37 1.95 -0.13
N THR A 110 -13.53 2.09 -1.44
CA THR A 110 -12.85 1.27 -2.45
C THR A 110 -11.32 1.33 -2.29
N GLY A 111 -10.79 2.46 -1.81
CA GLY A 111 -9.37 2.61 -1.52
C GLY A 111 -8.88 1.70 -0.40
N VAL A 112 -9.67 1.48 0.66
CA VAL A 112 -9.31 0.59 1.78
C VAL A 112 -9.21 -0.86 1.31
N ASN A 113 -10.19 -1.32 0.51
CA ASN A 113 -10.18 -2.67 -0.04
C ASN A 113 -9.01 -2.88 -1.01
N LEU A 114 -8.77 -1.92 -1.90
CA LEU A 114 -7.67 -2.00 -2.87
C LEU A 114 -6.31 -1.96 -2.17
N TYR A 115 -6.18 -1.16 -1.10
CA TYR A 115 -5.01 -1.13 -0.25
C TYR A 115 -4.75 -2.48 0.44
N ALA A 116 -5.79 -3.09 1.02
CA ALA A 116 -5.65 -4.38 1.70
C ALA A 116 -5.24 -5.51 0.74
N ILE A 117 -5.86 -5.58 -0.43
CA ILE A 117 -5.50 -6.55 -1.47
C ILE A 117 -4.07 -6.31 -1.96
N GLY A 118 -3.75 -5.07 -2.32
CA GLY A 118 -2.40 -4.71 -2.79
C GLY A 118 -1.34 -5.01 -1.75
N LYS A 119 -1.59 -4.72 -0.47
CA LYS A 119 -0.62 -4.91 0.60
C LYS A 119 -0.41 -6.40 0.88
N SER A 120 -1.49 -7.18 0.83
CA SER A 120 -1.40 -8.64 0.93
C SER A 120 -0.60 -9.22 -0.24
N ALA A 121 -0.83 -8.73 -1.47
CA ALA A 121 -0.05 -9.15 -2.64
C ALA A 121 1.44 -8.76 -2.51
N THR A 122 1.78 -7.59 -1.95
CA THR A 122 3.18 -7.22 -1.70
C THR A 122 3.88 -8.09 -0.65
N LEU A 123 3.13 -8.77 0.22
CA LEU A 123 3.69 -9.74 1.17
C LEU A 123 3.83 -11.13 0.53
N LEU A 124 2.91 -11.51 -0.34
CA LEU A 124 2.96 -12.80 -1.05
C LEU A 124 4.04 -12.83 -2.13
N LEU A 125 4.26 -11.71 -2.83
CA LEU A 125 5.17 -11.67 -3.97
C LEU A 125 6.62 -12.02 -3.59
N PRO A 126 7.23 -11.46 -2.52
CA PRO A 126 8.59 -11.88 -2.13
C PRO A 126 8.65 -13.35 -1.69
N ILE A 127 7.56 -13.90 -1.12
CA ILE A 127 7.50 -15.33 -0.76
C ILE A 127 7.59 -16.21 -2.01
N LEU A 128 6.94 -15.81 -3.11
CA LEU A 128 6.96 -16.57 -4.37
C LEU A 128 8.36 -16.57 -5.03
N PHE A 129 9.10 -15.46 -4.93
CA PHE A 129 10.39 -15.31 -5.60
C PHE A 129 11.61 -15.67 -4.73
N PHE A 130 11.49 -15.53 -3.41
CA PHE A 130 12.60 -15.66 -2.47
C PHE A 130 12.29 -16.53 -1.24
N SER A 131 11.11 -17.18 -1.21
CA SER A 131 10.62 -17.87 -0.02
C SER A 131 10.55 -16.94 1.20
N LEU A 132 10.57 -17.48 2.41
CA LEU A 132 10.45 -16.71 3.66
C LEU A 132 11.61 -15.72 3.90
N ARG A 133 12.73 -15.83 3.17
CA ARG A 133 13.87 -14.89 3.29
C ARG A 133 13.56 -13.51 2.74
N GLY A 134 12.60 -13.39 1.82
CA GLY A 134 12.25 -12.12 1.17
C GLY A 134 11.30 -11.23 1.96
N VAL A 135 10.80 -11.68 3.11
CA VAL A 135 9.79 -10.94 3.89
C VAL A 135 10.27 -10.68 5.31
N ALA A 136 10.37 -9.40 5.69
CA ALA A 136 10.61 -9.03 7.07
C ALA A 136 9.32 -9.21 7.91
N ILE A 137 9.43 -9.80 9.09
CA ILE A 137 8.31 -9.94 10.04
C ILE A 137 7.67 -8.57 10.35
N GLY A 138 8.50 -7.52 10.42
CA GLY A 138 8.03 -6.14 10.60
C GLY A 138 7.07 -5.68 9.51
N ASP A 139 7.30 -6.04 8.24
CA ASP A 139 6.42 -5.66 7.13
C ASP A 139 5.06 -6.34 7.22
N ILE A 140 5.02 -7.60 7.68
CA ILE A 140 3.79 -8.34 7.94
C ILE A 140 3.02 -7.67 9.08
N MET A 141 3.68 -7.40 10.21
CA MET A 141 3.05 -6.80 11.38
C MET A 141 2.46 -5.41 11.06
N ILE A 142 3.24 -4.55 10.41
CA ILE A 142 2.80 -3.20 10.04
C ILE A 142 1.69 -3.27 8.99
N GLY A 143 1.80 -4.17 8.00
CA GLY A 143 0.79 -4.37 6.97
C GLY A 143 -0.56 -4.77 7.56
N VAL A 144 -0.58 -5.79 8.43
CA VAL A 144 -1.80 -6.25 9.10
C VAL A 144 -2.37 -5.17 10.01
N LEU A 145 -1.52 -4.48 10.78
CA LEU A 145 -1.96 -3.43 11.71
C LEU A 145 -2.63 -2.27 10.97
N PHE A 146 -2.06 -1.81 9.85
CA PHE A 146 -2.65 -0.74 9.06
C PHE A 146 -3.96 -1.17 8.38
N ILE A 147 -4.03 -2.37 7.82
CA ILE A 147 -5.28 -2.92 7.27
C ILE A 147 -6.37 -2.95 8.35
N ALA A 148 -6.09 -3.55 9.50
CA ALA A 148 -7.03 -3.65 10.60
C ALA A 148 -7.48 -2.26 11.08
N TYR A 149 -6.53 -1.32 11.22
CA TYR A 149 -6.81 0.04 11.65
C TYR A 149 -7.78 0.77 10.70
N TYR A 150 -7.55 0.67 9.39
CA TYR A 150 -8.42 1.30 8.39
C TYR A 150 -9.82 0.69 8.36
N TYR A 151 -9.93 -0.64 8.48
CA TYR A 151 -11.23 -1.30 8.57
C TYR A 151 -11.99 -0.92 9.85
N LEU A 152 -11.33 -0.96 11.02
CA LEU A 152 -11.96 -0.57 12.29
C LEU A 152 -12.52 0.85 12.23
N TYR A 153 -11.78 1.79 11.63
CA TYR A 153 -12.27 3.14 11.52
C TYR A 153 -13.41 3.30 10.51
N MET A 154 -13.34 2.60 9.38
CA MET A 154 -14.44 2.57 8.41
C MET A 154 -15.72 2.01 9.05
N PHE A 155 -15.63 0.92 9.81
CA PHE A 155 -16.77 0.32 10.53
C PHE A 155 -17.31 1.26 11.60
N ARG A 156 -16.44 1.91 12.38
CA ARG A 156 -16.88 2.90 13.38
C ARG A 156 -17.67 4.03 12.72
N HIS A 157 -17.16 4.60 11.63
CA HIS A 157 -17.84 5.70 10.93
C HIS A 157 -19.19 5.28 10.34
N LEU A 158 -19.25 4.07 9.78
CA LEU A 158 -20.49 3.45 9.30
C LEU A 158 -21.56 3.33 10.39
N MET A 159 -21.16 2.96 11.62
CA MET A 159 -22.08 2.81 12.75
C MET A 159 -22.47 4.15 13.38
N THR A 160 -21.62 5.19 13.28
CA THR A 160 -21.88 6.52 13.86
C THR A 160 -22.51 7.51 12.89
N SER A 161 -22.55 7.26 11.59
CA SER A 161 -23.34 8.07 10.65
C SER A 161 -24.82 7.82 10.94
N PRO A 162 -25.59 8.82 11.43
CA PRO A 162 -27.00 8.63 11.67
C PRO A 162 -27.67 8.27 10.34
N SER A 163 -28.45 7.19 10.34
CA SER A 163 -29.52 6.98 9.36
C SER A 163 -30.21 8.33 9.17
N GLN A 164 -30.08 8.91 7.97
CA GLN A 164 -30.92 10.03 7.60
C GLN A 164 -32.35 9.55 7.78
N LYS A 165 -33.01 10.09 8.81
CA LYS A 165 -34.43 9.95 9.04
C LYS A 165 -35.14 10.23 7.72
N THR A 166 -35.78 9.20 7.19
CA THR A 166 -36.90 9.35 6.26
C THR A 166 -38.03 9.99 7.06
N ASP A 167 -38.13 11.31 6.96
CA ASP A 167 -39.37 12.05 7.17
C ASP A 167 -39.91 12.46 5.78
#